data_AF-A0A1V4EWT4-F1
#
_entry.id   AF-A0A1V4EWT4-F1
#
_cell.length_a   1.000
_cell.length_b   1.000
_cell.length_c   1.000
_cell.angle_alpha   90.00
_cell.angle_beta   90.00
_cell.angle_gamma   90.00
#
_symmetry.space_group_name_H-M   'P 1'
#
loop_
_entity.id
_entity.type
_entity.pdbx_description
1 polymer ?
#
loop_
_entity_poly.entity_id
_entity_poly.type
_entity_poly.pdbx_seq_one_letter_code
_entity_poly.pdbx_strand_id
1 'polypeptide(L)'
;MERMRKNAIPFFVAATLLGSLSANPVLAATVSSASKGYPTHIERNGKVLMSPQHMVRRESGATKPTSWLPIWYLFQVLKPLGIESSWNGKDWNLTVPSGEVQDGTSLKNSSPPSGDIRIERNGRPVEFAPCIAHRDFSGQVLTSYVPIWYLMQVLDRIGITSTWDGSTWSLTISKTIPVTKMQVVKDFAQTLHMAPDSSGVNPFDDVPSADWPYVHAALIKGYFMPDSPTHFGASDNISLETVDRAYQAYVGIPDGDLSWNAGGNTVAWANAVQLNLGVTQGMMTSTEETQVMSNLADLYQGYSKTSDGSYRVWFQPYDAKVAFAHNPNVTAGVASAGQENSIRLADQITFSVQSRERLTFVVPGLSDTDAMEITAGSLFNRSGNHTEFSVNGGATWTSANGFYGYDSRDPENGGIKTPRGSVLVKTQGHAQVAVSDIFATHDTTFVEVGFAPSVNGGTFELTDRSGQPIWTGQ
;
A
#
# COMPACT_ATOMS: atom_id res chain seq x y z
N MET A 1 28.67 -45.35 22.20
CA MET A 1 28.04 -46.17 21.13
C MET A 1 26.55 -46.19 21.43
N GLU A 2 25.87 -45.11 21.07
CA GLU A 2 24.58 -44.71 21.63
C GLU A 2 23.49 -44.90 20.58
N ARG A 3 22.46 -45.67 20.94
CA ARG A 3 21.39 -46.14 20.05
C ARG A 3 20.42 -45.00 19.72
N MET A 4 20.37 -44.57 18.46
CA MET A 4 19.27 -43.75 17.94
C MET A 4 17.96 -44.53 17.97
N ARG A 5 16.98 -44.06 18.74
CA ARG A 5 15.57 -44.46 18.65
C ARG A 5 14.91 -43.68 17.52
N LYS A 6 14.31 -44.39 16.58
CA LYS A 6 13.43 -43.86 15.53
C LYS A 6 12.09 -43.49 16.16
N ASN A 7 11.72 -42.21 16.14
CA ASN A 7 10.38 -41.77 16.49
C ASN A 7 9.50 -41.80 15.23
N ALA A 8 8.43 -42.60 15.31
CA ALA A 8 7.39 -42.70 14.31
C ALA A 8 6.53 -41.43 14.32
N ILE A 9 6.26 -40.90 13.12
CA ILE A 9 5.31 -39.81 12.88
C ILE A 9 3.90 -40.40 12.95
N PRO A 10 3.00 -39.92 13.83
CA PRO A 10 1.63 -40.36 13.82
C PRO A 10 0.90 -39.74 12.61
N PHE A 11 0.19 -40.59 11.87
CA PHE A 11 -0.79 -40.21 10.86
C PHE A 11 -1.89 -39.35 11.51
N PHE A 12 -2.06 -38.12 11.04
CA PHE A 12 -3.25 -37.33 11.33
C PHE A 12 -4.45 -37.95 10.62
N VAL A 13 -5.43 -38.41 11.41
CA VAL A 13 -6.77 -38.78 10.93
C VAL A 13 -7.51 -37.47 10.64
N ALA A 14 -7.80 -37.21 9.37
CA ALA A 14 -8.70 -36.14 8.96
C ALA A 14 -10.12 -36.48 9.43
N ALA A 15 -10.63 -35.77 10.44
CA ALA A 15 -12.03 -35.83 10.83
C ALA A 15 -12.86 -35.04 9.80
N THR A 16 -13.57 -35.77 8.94
CA THR A 16 -14.54 -35.23 7.99
C THR A 16 -15.72 -34.65 8.77
N LEU A 17 -15.76 -33.33 8.98
CA LEU A 17 -16.98 -32.63 9.38
C LEU A 17 -17.96 -32.65 8.20
N LEU A 18 -18.89 -33.61 8.21
CA LEU A 18 -20.11 -33.56 7.41
C LEU A 18 -21.02 -32.48 8.03
N GLY A 19 -20.76 -31.22 7.68
CA GLY A 19 -21.71 -30.14 7.91
C GLY A 19 -22.93 -30.36 7.03
N SER A 20 -24.06 -30.67 7.65
CA SER A 20 -25.37 -30.69 7.01
C SER A 20 -25.67 -29.32 6.41
N LEU A 21 -25.53 -29.18 5.09
CA LEU A 21 -26.12 -28.08 4.35
C LEU A 21 -27.65 -28.24 4.43
N SER A 22 -28.30 -27.50 5.33
CA SER A 22 -29.73 -27.25 5.23
C SER A 22 -29.96 -26.44 3.96
N ALA A 23 -30.46 -27.11 2.92
CA ALA A 23 -30.93 -26.48 1.71
C ALA A 23 -32.12 -25.58 2.06
N ASN A 24 -31.87 -24.29 2.28
CA ASN A 24 -32.93 -23.29 2.26
C ASN A 24 -33.49 -23.24 0.84
N PRO A 25 -34.82 -23.28 0.65
CA PRO A 25 -35.41 -23.11 -0.67
C PRO A 25 -35.11 -21.68 -1.14
N VAL A 26 -34.13 -21.55 -2.02
CA VAL A 26 -33.96 -20.34 -2.84
C VAL A 26 -35.23 -20.24 -3.67
N LEU A 27 -36.05 -19.22 -3.37
CA LEU A 27 -37.19 -18.85 -4.21
C LEU A 27 -36.70 -18.76 -5.65
N ALA A 28 -37.25 -19.62 -6.51
CA ALA A 28 -36.93 -19.64 -7.92
C ALA A 28 -37.31 -18.30 -8.54
N ALA A 29 -36.33 -17.42 -8.71
CA ALA A 29 -36.48 -16.20 -9.47
C ALA A 29 -36.80 -16.60 -10.91
N THR A 30 -37.96 -16.15 -11.41
CA THR A 30 -38.33 -16.27 -12.82
C THR A 30 -37.24 -15.61 -13.66
N VAL A 31 -36.58 -16.40 -14.52
CA VAL A 31 -35.54 -15.92 -15.43
C VAL A 31 -36.20 -14.98 -16.45
N SER A 32 -36.09 -13.69 -16.18
CA SER A 32 -36.47 -12.62 -17.11
C SER A 32 -35.63 -12.71 -18.38
N SER A 33 -36.26 -12.40 -19.52
CA SER A 33 -35.65 -12.17 -20.84
C SER A 33 -34.29 -11.47 -20.78
N ALA A 34 -33.38 -11.88 -21.68
CA ALA A 34 -31.99 -11.43 -21.77
C ALA A 34 -31.85 -9.93 -21.52
N SER A 35 -31.31 -9.56 -20.35
CA SER A 35 -31.01 -8.17 -20.02
C SER A 35 -29.71 -7.77 -20.71
N LYS A 36 -29.61 -6.50 -21.12
CA LYS A 36 -28.40 -5.94 -21.73
C LYS A 36 -27.56 -5.26 -20.64
N GLY A 37 -26.28 -5.60 -20.57
CA GLY A 37 -25.31 -4.91 -19.73
C GLY A 37 -24.80 -3.64 -20.42
N TYR A 38 -24.67 -2.56 -19.66
CA TYR A 38 -24.10 -1.30 -20.09
C TYR A 38 -22.84 -1.01 -19.25
N PRO A 39 -21.73 -0.59 -19.87
CA PRO A 39 -20.53 -0.24 -19.10
C PRO A 39 -20.85 0.93 -18.17
N THR A 40 -20.36 0.84 -16.94
CA THR A 40 -20.42 1.89 -15.93
C THR A 40 -19.04 2.18 -15.40
N HIS A 41 -18.68 3.44 -15.20
CA HIS A 41 -17.53 3.81 -14.37
C HIS A 41 -18.02 4.23 -12.99
N ILE A 42 -17.42 3.67 -11.93
CA ILE A 42 -17.59 4.20 -10.57
C ILE A 42 -16.33 4.98 -10.25
N GLU A 43 -16.50 6.26 -9.94
CA GLU A 43 -15.41 7.21 -9.72
C GLU A 43 -15.48 7.79 -8.31
N ARG A 44 -14.31 8.13 -7.76
CA ARG A 44 -14.19 8.88 -6.52
C ARG A 44 -13.28 10.07 -6.75
N ASN A 45 -13.78 11.28 -6.52
CA ASN A 45 -13.04 12.54 -6.73
C ASN A 45 -12.31 12.58 -8.09
N GLY A 46 -12.95 12.10 -9.16
CA GLY A 46 -12.40 12.08 -10.52
C GLY A 46 -11.48 10.91 -10.88
N LYS A 47 -11.20 9.97 -9.94
CA LYS A 47 -10.45 8.73 -10.22
C LYS A 47 -11.40 7.56 -10.39
N VAL A 48 -11.30 6.84 -11.51
CA VAL A 48 -12.03 5.58 -11.74
C VAL A 48 -11.55 4.53 -10.73
N LEU A 49 -12.47 4.04 -9.90
CA LEU A 49 -12.23 2.96 -8.95
C LEU A 49 -12.49 1.59 -9.58
N MET A 50 -13.55 1.50 -10.39
CA MET A 50 -13.93 0.26 -11.08
C MET A 50 -14.87 0.53 -12.25
N SER A 51 -15.03 -0.48 -13.11
CA SER A 51 -15.88 -0.38 -14.29
C SER A 51 -16.88 -1.56 -14.42
N PRO A 52 -17.87 -1.70 -13.52
CA PRO A 52 -18.86 -2.77 -13.61
C PRO A 52 -19.82 -2.56 -14.79
N GLN A 53 -20.70 -3.54 -15.02
CA GLN A 53 -21.83 -3.36 -15.94
C GLN A 53 -23.13 -3.18 -15.15
N HIS A 54 -23.94 -2.20 -15.55
CA HIS A 54 -25.28 -1.99 -15.02
C HIS A 54 -26.35 -2.51 -15.98
N MET A 55 -27.57 -2.72 -15.50
CA MET A 55 -28.74 -2.97 -16.35
C MET A 55 -29.73 -1.82 -16.25
N VAL A 56 -30.48 -1.57 -17.33
CA VAL A 56 -31.55 -0.57 -17.34
C VAL A 56 -32.89 -1.29 -17.32
N ARG A 57 -33.69 -1.06 -16.28
CA ARG A 57 -34.98 -1.73 -16.09
C ARG A 57 -35.97 -0.85 -15.34
N ARG A 58 -37.25 -1.00 -15.66
CA ARG A 58 -38.35 -0.35 -14.94
C ARG A 58 -38.63 -1.05 -13.61
N GLU A 59 -38.70 -0.26 -12.55
CA GLU A 59 -39.23 -0.70 -11.25
C GLU A 59 -40.75 -0.93 -11.33
N SER A 60 -41.29 -1.72 -10.40
CA SER A 60 -42.74 -1.89 -10.29
C SER A 60 -43.38 -0.55 -9.91
N GLY A 61 -44.40 -0.13 -10.65
CA GLY A 61 -45.08 1.16 -10.41
C GLY A 61 -44.36 2.41 -10.96
N ALA A 62 -43.10 2.32 -11.40
CA ALA A 62 -42.40 3.46 -11.99
C ALA A 62 -42.81 3.68 -13.45
N THR A 63 -42.85 4.95 -13.89
CA THR A 63 -43.18 5.36 -15.26
C THR A 63 -41.97 5.37 -16.20
N LYS A 64 -40.75 5.48 -15.66
CA LYS A 64 -39.48 5.48 -16.39
C LYS A 64 -38.56 4.35 -15.91
N PRO A 65 -37.72 3.79 -16.79
CA PRO A 65 -36.68 2.86 -16.36
C PRO A 65 -35.58 3.57 -15.57
N THR A 66 -34.86 2.82 -14.76
CA THR A 66 -33.69 3.27 -13.99
C THR A 66 -32.51 2.33 -14.19
N SER A 67 -31.33 2.76 -13.80
CA SER A 67 -30.12 1.94 -13.80
C SER A 67 -30.05 1.13 -12.51
N TRP A 68 -29.76 -0.16 -12.64
CA TRP A 68 -29.60 -1.10 -11.54
C TRP A 68 -28.15 -1.53 -11.48
N LEU A 69 -27.53 -1.38 -10.32
CA LEU A 69 -26.13 -1.71 -10.08
C LEU A 69 -25.98 -2.93 -9.18
N PRO A 70 -24.96 -3.77 -9.43
CA PRO A 70 -24.68 -4.94 -8.60
C PRO A 70 -24.09 -4.52 -7.24
N ILE A 71 -24.75 -4.92 -6.15
CA ILE A 71 -24.38 -4.55 -4.77
C ILE A 71 -22.94 -4.96 -4.43
N TRP A 72 -22.48 -6.12 -4.91
CA TRP A 72 -21.15 -6.66 -4.58
C TRP A 72 -20.01 -5.68 -4.92
N TYR A 73 -20.15 -4.95 -6.03
CA TYR A 73 -19.15 -3.98 -6.47
C TYR A 73 -19.09 -2.76 -5.55
N LEU A 74 -20.21 -2.38 -4.92
CA LEU A 74 -20.22 -1.33 -3.91
C LEU A 74 -19.43 -1.72 -2.67
N PHE A 75 -19.34 -2.99 -2.30
CA PHE A 75 -18.53 -3.41 -1.13
C PHE A 75 -17.06 -3.06 -1.36
N GLN A 76 -16.58 -3.29 -2.58
CA GLN A 76 -15.21 -2.98 -2.95
C GLN A 76 -14.96 -1.47 -2.99
N VAL A 77 -15.96 -0.68 -3.39
CA VAL A 77 -15.87 0.79 -3.44
C VAL A 77 -15.93 1.42 -2.05
N LEU A 78 -16.72 0.84 -1.14
CA LEU A 78 -16.92 1.35 0.22
C LEU A 78 -15.83 0.90 1.20
N LYS A 79 -15.21 -0.26 0.98
CA LYS A 79 -14.16 -0.79 1.87
C LYS A 79 -12.99 0.19 2.09
N PRO A 80 -12.42 0.86 1.06
CA PRO A 80 -11.38 1.87 1.24
C PRO A 80 -11.83 3.13 2.00
N LEU A 81 -13.12 3.26 2.32
CA LEU A 81 -13.66 4.34 3.14
C LEU A 81 -13.80 3.94 4.61
N GLY A 82 -13.32 2.74 4.98
CA GLY A 82 -13.57 2.13 6.29
C GLY A 82 -15.02 1.70 6.48
N ILE A 83 -15.81 1.66 5.41
CA ILE A 83 -17.21 1.24 5.46
C ILE A 83 -17.28 -0.23 5.09
N GLU A 84 -17.43 -1.09 6.10
CA GLU A 84 -17.62 -2.51 5.87
C GLU A 84 -19.06 -2.79 5.43
N SER A 85 -19.24 -3.82 4.61
CA SER A 85 -20.55 -4.24 4.11
C SER A 85 -20.78 -5.72 4.41
N SER A 86 -21.94 -6.05 4.95
CA SER A 86 -22.40 -7.43 5.10
C SER A 86 -23.74 -7.64 4.41
N TRP A 87 -23.92 -8.80 3.77
CA TRP A 87 -25.09 -9.11 2.96
C TRP A 87 -25.55 -10.55 3.19
N ASN A 88 -26.83 -10.73 3.51
CA ASN A 88 -27.42 -12.04 3.79
C ASN A 88 -28.48 -12.48 2.75
N GLY A 89 -28.66 -11.72 1.66
CA GLY A 89 -29.71 -11.95 0.67
C GLY A 89 -30.98 -11.11 0.88
N LYS A 90 -31.17 -10.53 2.06
CA LYS A 90 -32.34 -9.72 2.44
C LYS A 90 -31.97 -8.40 3.11
N ASP A 91 -30.93 -8.41 3.93
CA ASP A 91 -30.40 -7.29 4.67
C ASP A 91 -28.98 -7.00 4.19
N TRP A 92 -28.75 -5.74 3.84
CA TRP A 92 -27.43 -5.18 3.56
C TRP A 92 -27.07 -4.21 4.68
N ASN A 93 -26.12 -4.57 5.54
CA ASN A 93 -25.66 -3.69 6.60
C ASN A 93 -24.34 -3.02 6.23
N LEU A 94 -24.31 -1.69 6.38
CA LEU A 94 -23.15 -0.83 6.25
C LEU A 94 -22.62 -0.51 7.65
N THR A 95 -21.45 -1.03 7.99
CA THR A 95 -20.76 -0.68 9.22
C THR A 95 -19.89 0.54 8.95
N VAL A 96 -20.28 1.71 9.48
CA VAL A 96 -19.57 2.99 9.30
C VAL A 96 -18.76 3.32 10.57
N PRO A 97 -17.53 3.85 10.45
CA PRO A 97 -16.70 4.24 11.59
C PRO A 97 -17.41 5.26 12.49
N SER A 98 -17.18 5.18 13.81
CA SER A 98 -17.81 6.06 14.79
C SER A 98 -17.30 7.50 14.65
N GLY A 99 -18.12 8.35 14.05
CA GLY A 99 -17.91 9.80 13.98
C GLY A 99 -19.17 10.46 13.43
N GLU A 100 -20.03 10.96 14.32
CA GLU A 100 -21.39 11.45 14.09
C GLU A 100 -21.69 11.87 12.63
N VAL A 101 -22.25 10.95 11.83
CA VAL A 101 -22.96 11.31 10.60
C VAL A 101 -24.41 11.55 10.99
N GLN A 102 -24.95 12.70 10.59
CA GLN A 102 -26.23 13.28 11.01
C GLN A 102 -27.25 12.24 11.48
N ASP A 103 -27.65 12.38 12.75
CA ASP A 103 -28.77 11.67 13.33
C ASP A 103 -30.05 12.28 12.75
N GLY A 104 -30.40 11.84 11.54
CA GLY A 104 -31.57 12.34 10.84
C GLY A 104 -32.08 11.29 9.89
N THR A 105 -33.11 10.56 10.31
CA THR A 105 -33.91 9.60 9.53
C THR A 105 -33.43 8.13 9.51
N SER A 106 -33.22 7.52 10.69
CA SER A 106 -33.44 6.07 10.76
C SER A 106 -34.89 5.79 10.39
N LEU A 107 -35.12 4.83 9.48
CA LEU A 107 -36.46 4.34 9.24
C LEU A 107 -36.92 3.61 10.51
N LYS A 108 -38.23 3.67 10.80
CA LYS A 108 -38.78 2.82 11.87
C LYS A 108 -38.40 1.38 11.59
N ASN A 109 -37.90 0.69 12.62
CA ASN A 109 -37.51 -0.71 12.51
C ASN A 109 -38.76 -1.54 12.15
N SER A 110 -38.91 -1.79 10.87
CA SER A 110 -40.08 -2.40 10.24
C SER A 110 -39.58 -3.35 9.16
N SER A 111 -40.36 -4.38 8.87
CA SER A 111 -40.01 -5.31 7.81
C SER A 111 -40.10 -4.60 6.45
N PRO A 112 -39.14 -4.82 5.54
CA PRO A 112 -39.21 -4.27 4.19
C PRO A 112 -40.47 -4.79 3.48
N PRO A 113 -41.05 -4.02 2.53
CA PRO A 113 -42.10 -4.52 1.66
C PRO A 113 -41.73 -5.86 0.99
N SER A 114 -42.73 -6.62 0.57
CA SER A 114 -42.51 -7.91 -0.09
C SER A 114 -41.69 -7.72 -1.38
N GLY A 115 -40.56 -8.41 -1.49
CA GLY A 115 -39.62 -8.29 -2.62
C GLY A 115 -38.49 -7.27 -2.42
N ASP A 116 -38.61 -6.38 -1.44
CA ASP A 116 -37.58 -5.37 -1.16
C ASP A 116 -36.52 -5.89 -0.18
N ILE A 117 -35.34 -5.28 -0.21
CA ILE A 117 -34.27 -5.51 0.75
C ILE A 117 -34.26 -4.39 1.78
N ARG A 118 -33.64 -4.66 2.92
CA ARG A 118 -33.39 -3.68 3.97
C ARG A 118 -31.94 -3.27 3.94
N ILE A 119 -31.70 -1.96 3.86
CA ILE A 119 -30.36 -1.39 3.92
C ILE A 119 -30.20 -0.75 5.29
N GLU A 120 -29.15 -1.16 6.01
CA GLU A 120 -28.90 -0.81 7.40
C GLU A 120 -27.58 -0.05 7.54
N ARG A 121 -27.51 0.81 8.55
CA ARG A 121 -26.30 1.50 9.00
C ARG A 121 -26.06 1.13 10.46
N ASN A 122 -24.93 0.47 10.75
CA ASN A 122 -24.60 -0.02 12.10
C ASN A 122 -25.78 -0.77 12.76
N GLY A 123 -26.44 -1.65 11.99
CA GLY A 123 -27.60 -2.45 12.43
C GLY A 123 -28.93 -1.69 12.52
N ARG A 124 -29.00 -0.44 12.05
CA ARG A 124 -30.24 0.37 12.05
C ARG A 124 -30.76 0.58 10.62
N PRO A 125 -32.04 0.32 10.31
CA PRO A 125 -32.57 0.52 8.96
C PRO A 125 -32.50 1.99 8.52
N VAL A 126 -32.00 2.21 7.31
CA VAL A 126 -31.92 3.55 6.68
C VAL A 126 -32.67 3.62 5.36
N GLU A 127 -32.86 2.51 4.66
CA GLU A 127 -33.61 2.48 3.40
C GLU A 127 -34.22 1.11 3.12
N PHE A 128 -35.31 1.09 2.35
CA PHE A 128 -35.83 -0.12 1.71
C PHE A 128 -35.75 0.03 0.19
N ALA A 129 -35.22 -0.98 -0.49
CA ALA A 129 -35.01 -0.89 -1.93
C ALA A 129 -35.46 -2.18 -2.64
N PRO A 130 -36.05 -2.08 -3.84
CA PRO A 130 -36.23 -3.23 -4.70
C PRO A 130 -34.89 -3.93 -4.97
N CYS A 131 -34.91 -5.26 -5.02
CA CYS A 131 -33.73 -6.05 -5.36
C CYS A 131 -34.08 -7.13 -6.37
N ILE A 132 -33.18 -7.37 -7.32
CA ILE A 132 -33.30 -8.48 -8.27
C ILE A 132 -32.00 -9.28 -8.29
N ALA A 133 -32.13 -10.60 -8.32
CA ALA A 133 -31.00 -11.48 -8.56
C ALA A 133 -30.81 -11.67 -10.07
N HIS A 134 -29.59 -11.42 -10.56
CA HIS A 134 -29.23 -11.61 -11.97
C HIS A 134 -27.77 -12.05 -12.08
N ARG A 135 -27.42 -12.81 -13.13
CA ARG A 135 -26.01 -13.16 -13.35
C ARG A 135 -25.21 -11.92 -13.69
N ASP A 136 -24.03 -11.78 -13.12
CA ASP A 136 -23.10 -10.72 -13.50
C ASP A 136 -22.75 -10.85 -14.99
N PHE A 137 -22.56 -9.72 -15.66
CA PHE A 137 -22.30 -9.69 -17.10
C PHE A 137 -20.83 -10.01 -17.42
N SER A 138 -19.92 -9.77 -16.47
CA SER A 138 -18.50 -10.12 -16.54
C SER A 138 -18.19 -11.56 -16.11
N GLY A 139 -19.08 -12.21 -15.37
CA GLY A 139 -18.86 -13.57 -14.87
C GLY A 139 -20.19 -14.22 -14.52
N GLN A 140 -20.36 -15.50 -14.80
CA GLN A 140 -21.66 -16.19 -14.70
C GLN A 140 -22.21 -16.34 -13.25
N VAL A 141 -21.69 -15.60 -12.28
CA VAL A 141 -22.10 -15.64 -10.87
C VAL A 141 -23.39 -14.86 -10.66
N LEU A 142 -24.34 -15.41 -9.91
CA LEU A 142 -25.57 -14.72 -9.54
C LEU A 142 -25.26 -13.61 -8.52
N THR A 143 -25.64 -12.38 -8.80
CA THR A 143 -25.47 -11.23 -7.92
C THR A 143 -26.78 -10.46 -7.73
N SER A 144 -26.85 -9.66 -6.68
CA SER A 144 -28.01 -8.84 -6.34
C SER A 144 -27.83 -7.44 -6.92
N TYR A 145 -28.85 -6.95 -7.63
CA TYR A 145 -28.90 -5.64 -8.24
C TYR A 145 -29.92 -4.77 -7.53
N VAL A 146 -29.55 -3.51 -7.28
CA VAL A 146 -30.40 -2.50 -6.65
C VAL A 146 -30.44 -1.26 -7.52
N PRO A 147 -31.57 -0.54 -7.62
CA PRO A 147 -31.64 0.67 -8.41
C PRO A 147 -30.72 1.76 -7.84
N ILE A 148 -29.98 2.42 -8.72
CA ILE A 148 -28.95 3.39 -8.34
C ILE A 148 -29.51 4.55 -7.51
N TRP A 149 -30.77 4.94 -7.77
CA TRP A 149 -31.42 6.01 -7.03
C TRP A 149 -31.46 5.73 -5.51
N TYR A 150 -31.81 4.51 -5.09
CA TYR A 150 -31.82 4.12 -3.68
C TYR A 150 -30.41 4.09 -3.10
N LEU A 151 -29.43 3.63 -3.88
CA LEU A 151 -28.03 3.62 -3.47
C LEU A 151 -27.53 5.05 -3.21
N MET A 152 -27.87 6.00 -4.07
CA MET A 152 -27.55 7.41 -3.89
C MET A 152 -28.16 7.98 -2.59
N GLN A 153 -29.42 7.63 -2.27
CA GLN A 153 -30.06 8.05 -1.01
C GLN A 153 -29.33 7.49 0.22
N VAL A 154 -28.94 6.20 0.18
CA VAL A 154 -28.19 5.57 1.26
C VAL A 154 -26.82 6.22 1.46
N LEU A 155 -26.09 6.49 0.35
CA LEU A 155 -24.79 7.13 0.38
C LEU A 155 -24.86 8.55 0.96
N ASP A 156 -25.89 9.32 0.59
CA ASP A 156 -26.11 10.67 1.12
C ASP A 156 -26.31 10.65 2.65
N ARG A 157 -27.09 9.69 3.15
CA ARG A 157 -27.32 9.48 4.60
C ARG A 157 -26.08 9.05 5.39
N ILE A 158 -25.02 8.61 4.70
CA ILE A 158 -23.71 8.31 5.30
C ILE A 158 -22.64 9.35 4.94
N GLY A 159 -23.05 10.52 4.41
CA GLY A 159 -22.16 11.64 4.14
C GLY A 159 -21.35 11.53 2.84
N ILE A 160 -21.76 10.63 1.93
CA ILE A 160 -21.17 10.46 0.60
C ILE A 160 -22.14 11.04 -0.43
N THR A 161 -21.81 12.21 -0.94
CA THR A 161 -22.55 12.79 -2.06
C THR A 161 -22.24 11.99 -3.32
N SER A 162 -23.25 11.73 -4.14
CA SER A 162 -23.04 11.00 -5.40
C SER A 162 -23.87 11.57 -6.54
N THR A 163 -23.38 11.44 -7.77
CA THR A 163 -24.05 11.89 -8.99
C THR A 163 -23.99 10.82 -10.06
N TRP A 164 -25.09 10.63 -10.79
CA TRP A 164 -25.23 9.64 -11.86
C TRP A 164 -25.58 10.34 -13.18
N ASP A 165 -24.76 10.14 -14.21
CA ASP A 165 -24.98 10.74 -15.54
C ASP A 165 -25.53 9.76 -16.59
N GLY A 166 -25.72 8.49 -16.23
CA GLY A 166 -26.14 7.41 -17.15
C GLY A 166 -25.03 6.43 -17.54
N SER A 167 -23.77 6.81 -17.36
CA SER A 167 -22.58 5.98 -17.60
C SER A 167 -21.55 6.02 -16.47
N THR A 168 -21.49 7.12 -15.72
CA THR A 168 -20.53 7.33 -14.64
C THR A 168 -21.28 7.65 -13.36
N TRP A 169 -20.94 6.92 -12.30
CA TRP A 169 -21.39 7.18 -10.94
C TRP A 169 -20.24 7.79 -10.16
N SER A 170 -20.28 9.11 -10.01
CA SER A 170 -19.23 9.87 -9.32
C SER A 170 -19.58 10.03 -7.85
N LEU A 171 -18.64 9.65 -6.99
CA LEU A 171 -18.73 9.75 -5.54
C LEU A 171 -17.83 10.90 -5.06
N THR A 172 -18.39 11.76 -4.22
CA THR A 172 -17.70 12.85 -3.54
C THR A 172 -17.89 12.70 -2.04
N ILE A 173 -16.79 12.63 -1.32
CA ILE A 173 -16.80 12.44 0.12
C ILE A 173 -16.51 13.80 0.74
N SER A 174 -17.55 14.45 1.26
CA SER A 174 -17.42 15.77 1.86
C SER A 174 -16.90 15.72 3.30
N LYS A 175 -16.90 14.54 3.92
CA LYS A 175 -16.47 14.33 5.31
C LYS A 175 -15.25 13.44 5.36
N THR A 176 -14.11 14.01 5.74
CA THR A 176 -12.92 13.25 6.13
C THR A 176 -13.26 12.41 7.36
N ILE A 177 -13.20 11.09 7.18
CA ILE A 177 -13.39 10.13 8.28
C ILE A 177 -12.03 9.99 8.96
N PRO A 178 -11.85 10.48 10.19
CA PRO A 178 -10.60 10.29 10.90
C PRO A 178 -10.39 8.80 11.16
N VAL A 179 -9.14 8.36 11.11
CA VAL A 179 -8.79 6.98 11.46
C VAL A 179 -8.45 6.89 12.94
N THR A 180 -8.82 5.77 13.56
CA THR A 180 -8.48 5.54 14.98
C THR A 180 -7.07 4.98 15.12
N LYS A 181 -6.46 5.25 16.28
CA LYS A 181 -5.16 4.70 16.67
C LYS A 181 -5.13 3.16 16.61
N MET A 182 -6.21 2.50 17.05
CA MET A 182 -6.31 1.03 16.99
C MET A 182 -6.21 0.50 15.55
N GLN A 183 -6.94 1.12 14.63
CA GLN A 183 -6.93 0.70 13.22
C GLN A 183 -5.53 0.83 12.64
N VAL A 184 -4.88 2.00 12.83
CA VAL A 184 -3.52 2.24 12.35
C VAL A 184 -2.51 1.25 12.94
N VAL A 185 -2.57 0.96 14.23
CA VAL A 185 -1.64 0.00 14.88
C VAL A 185 -1.77 -1.39 14.26
N LYS A 186 -3.01 -1.83 14.00
CA LYS A 186 -3.28 -3.12 13.38
C LYS A 186 -2.78 -3.19 11.94
N ASP A 187 -3.10 -2.18 11.14
CA ASP A 187 -2.70 -2.14 9.73
C ASP A 187 -1.19 -1.97 9.59
N PHE A 188 -0.56 -1.18 10.46
CA PHE A 188 0.91 -1.06 10.54
C PHE A 188 1.56 -2.40 10.84
N ALA A 189 1.09 -3.12 11.87
CA ALA A 189 1.62 -4.43 12.23
C ALA A 189 1.44 -5.46 11.10
N GLN A 190 0.29 -5.46 10.44
CA GLN A 190 0.02 -6.37 9.32
C GLN A 190 0.87 -6.06 8.09
N THR A 191 1.02 -4.77 7.76
CA THR A 191 1.82 -4.28 6.63
C THR A 191 3.28 -4.68 6.77
N LEU A 192 3.83 -4.59 7.99
CA LEU A 192 5.21 -4.97 8.31
C LEU A 192 5.38 -6.45 8.67
N HIS A 193 4.32 -7.24 8.50
CA HIS A 193 4.28 -8.67 8.82
C HIS A 193 4.75 -9.00 10.25
N MET A 194 4.45 -8.12 11.20
CA MET A 194 4.72 -8.33 12.61
C MET A 194 3.84 -9.47 13.14
N ALA A 195 4.47 -10.45 13.78
CA ALA A 195 3.72 -11.53 14.43
C ALA A 195 2.89 -10.97 15.60
N PRO A 196 1.57 -11.26 15.67
CA PRO A 196 0.77 -10.87 16.82
C PRO A 196 1.29 -11.57 18.08
N ASP A 197 1.36 -10.84 19.20
CA ASP A 197 1.85 -11.36 20.48
C ASP A 197 0.73 -11.39 21.52
N SER A 198 0.11 -12.56 21.68
CA SER A 198 -0.97 -12.79 22.65
C SER A 198 -0.48 -12.93 24.10
N SER A 199 0.82 -12.74 24.38
CA SER A 199 1.32 -12.78 25.75
C SER A 199 0.90 -11.53 26.55
N GLY A 200 1.11 -11.58 27.87
CA GLY A 200 0.69 -10.52 28.78
C GLY A 200 -0.82 -10.50 29.07
N VAL A 201 -1.19 -9.62 30.00
CA VAL A 201 -2.60 -9.30 30.31
C VAL A 201 -2.85 -7.91 29.75
N ASN A 202 -3.90 -7.75 28.93
CA ASN A 202 -4.31 -6.45 28.42
C ASN A 202 -4.64 -5.51 29.61
N PRO A 203 -3.83 -4.46 29.86
CA PRO A 203 -4.07 -3.55 30.96
C PRO A 203 -5.02 -2.41 30.58
N PHE A 204 -5.40 -2.30 29.29
CA PHE A 204 -6.15 -1.19 28.74
C PHE A 204 -7.65 -1.48 28.74
N ASP A 205 -8.44 -0.52 29.23
CA ASP A 205 -9.89 -0.61 29.31
C ASP A 205 -10.61 -0.45 27.95
N ASP A 206 -9.91 0.10 26.96
CA ASP A 206 -10.43 0.48 25.65
C ASP A 206 -9.91 -0.38 24.49
N VAL A 207 -9.05 -1.35 24.76
CA VAL A 207 -8.52 -2.29 23.75
C VAL A 207 -9.33 -3.59 23.76
N PRO A 208 -10.02 -3.97 22.67
CA PRO A 208 -10.69 -5.26 22.58
C PRO A 208 -9.71 -6.44 22.71
N SER A 209 -10.12 -7.52 23.39
CA SER A 209 -9.26 -8.70 23.58
C SER A 209 -8.81 -9.35 22.27
N ALA A 210 -9.58 -9.20 21.18
CA ALA A 210 -9.23 -9.70 19.86
C ALA A 210 -8.10 -8.91 19.18
N ASP A 211 -7.95 -7.62 19.53
CA ASP A 211 -6.94 -6.73 18.94
C ASP A 211 -5.70 -6.56 19.84
N TRP A 212 -5.79 -6.96 21.12
CA TRP A 212 -4.67 -6.97 22.08
C TRP A 212 -3.35 -7.53 21.50
N PRO A 213 -3.33 -8.66 20.78
CA PRO A 213 -2.08 -9.21 20.27
C PRO A 213 -1.30 -8.27 19.35
N TYR A 214 -1.98 -7.42 18.58
CA TYR A 214 -1.33 -6.43 17.71
C TYR A 214 -0.78 -5.25 18.51
N VAL A 215 -1.60 -4.73 19.45
CA VAL A 215 -1.20 -3.64 20.34
C VAL A 215 0.01 -4.04 21.18
N HIS A 216 -0.01 -5.23 21.76
CA HIS A 216 1.07 -5.73 22.60
C HIS A 216 2.39 -5.86 21.84
N ALA A 217 2.36 -6.45 20.64
CA ALA A 217 3.53 -6.58 19.77
C ALA A 217 4.14 -5.21 19.43
N ALA A 218 3.31 -4.20 19.14
CA ALA A 218 3.78 -2.86 18.80
C ALA A 218 4.28 -2.07 20.02
N LEU A 219 3.65 -2.25 21.20
CA LEU A 219 4.05 -1.60 22.46
C LEU A 219 5.40 -2.09 22.98
N ILE A 220 5.64 -3.41 22.99
CA ILE A 220 6.92 -3.97 23.46
C ILE A 220 8.09 -3.43 22.65
N LYS A 221 7.88 -3.19 21.36
CA LYS A 221 8.90 -2.62 20.47
C LYS A 221 8.97 -1.09 20.54
N GLY A 222 8.07 -0.43 21.27
CA GLY A 222 8.05 1.02 21.47
C GLY A 222 7.57 1.82 20.25
N TYR A 223 6.91 1.19 19.29
CA TYR A 223 6.45 1.84 18.05
C TYR A 223 5.31 2.82 18.35
N PHE A 224 4.35 2.40 19.15
CA PHE A 224 3.27 3.22 19.67
C PHE A 224 3.36 3.32 21.19
N MET A 225 2.75 4.36 21.76
CA MET A 225 2.71 4.59 23.21
C MET A 225 1.24 4.70 23.66
N PRO A 226 0.87 4.16 24.83
CA PRO A 226 -0.46 4.34 25.38
C PRO A 226 -0.62 5.76 25.93
N ASP A 227 -1.85 6.24 26.05
CA ASP A 227 -2.12 7.58 26.59
C ASP A 227 -1.99 7.60 28.12
N SER A 228 -2.23 6.45 28.77
CA SER A 228 -1.97 6.25 30.20
C SER A 228 -1.70 4.77 30.51
N PRO A 229 -1.29 4.41 31.74
CA PRO A 229 -1.05 3.01 32.11
C PRO A 229 -2.25 2.05 31.96
N THR A 230 -3.49 2.57 31.92
CA THR A 230 -4.71 1.77 31.82
C THR A 230 -5.61 2.16 30.65
N HIS A 231 -5.17 3.08 29.78
CA HIS A 231 -5.94 3.55 28.64
C HIS A 231 -5.01 3.71 27.42
N PHE A 232 -5.31 3.01 26.33
CA PHE A 232 -4.45 3.04 25.14
C PHE A 232 -4.74 4.24 24.22
N GLY A 233 -5.99 4.72 24.18
CA GLY A 233 -6.46 5.66 23.16
C GLY A 233 -6.94 4.94 21.89
N ALA A 234 -7.49 3.74 22.01
CA ALA A 234 -7.86 2.88 20.89
C ALA A 234 -8.84 3.53 19.91
N SER A 235 -9.76 4.35 20.44
CA SER A 235 -10.75 5.10 19.65
C SER A 235 -10.31 6.50 19.28
N ASP A 236 -9.14 6.93 19.74
CA ASP A 236 -8.64 8.28 19.51
C ASP A 236 -8.19 8.43 18.07
N ASN A 237 -8.39 9.62 17.52
CA ASN A 237 -7.83 9.96 16.22
C ASN A 237 -6.29 10.03 16.35
N ILE A 238 -5.57 9.58 15.33
CA ILE A 238 -4.11 9.56 15.33
C ILE A 238 -3.54 10.57 14.33
N SER A 239 -2.42 11.19 14.69
CA SER A 239 -1.68 12.10 13.81
C SER A 239 -0.70 11.34 12.91
N LEU A 240 -0.41 11.91 11.74
CA LEU A 240 0.56 11.34 10.81
C LEU A 240 1.96 11.25 11.44
N GLU A 241 2.36 12.27 12.20
CA GLU A 241 3.65 12.30 12.93
C GLU A 241 3.80 11.12 13.90
N THR A 242 2.71 10.61 14.48
CA THR A 242 2.76 9.42 15.34
C THR A 242 3.12 8.16 14.53
N VAL A 243 2.62 8.05 13.29
CA VAL A 243 2.94 6.94 12.39
C VAL A 243 4.36 7.07 11.84
N ASP A 244 4.78 8.29 11.51
CA ASP A 244 6.17 8.60 11.11
C ASP A 244 7.15 8.13 12.18
N ARG A 245 6.90 8.50 13.45
CA ARG A 245 7.72 8.08 14.59
C ARG A 245 7.68 6.56 14.82
N ALA A 246 6.52 5.92 14.61
CA ALA A 246 6.41 4.47 14.72
C ALA A 246 7.28 3.75 13.67
N TYR A 247 7.27 4.22 12.42
CA TYR A 247 8.12 3.67 11.37
C TYR A 247 9.60 3.96 11.60
N GLN A 248 9.94 5.17 12.06
CA GLN A 248 11.30 5.55 12.48
C GLN A 248 11.86 4.57 13.53
N ALA A 249 11.06 4.27 14.56
CA ALA A 249 11.43 3.31 15.59
C ALA A 249 11.55 1.88 15.03
N TYR A 250 10.69 1.48 14.08
CA TYR A 250 10.75 0.18 13.42
C TYR A 250 12.06 -0.02 12.65
N VAL A 251 12.52 0.98 11.91
CA VAL A 251 13.81 0.91 11.19
C VAL A 251 15.03 1.18 12.09
N GLY A 252 14.80 1.30 13.41
CA GLY A 252 15.85 1.38 14.40
C GLY A 252 16.54 2.74 14.50
N ILE A 253 15.87 3.84 14.10
CA ILE A 253 16.40 5.20 14.23
C ILE A 253 15.92 5.83 15.56
N PRO A 254 16.81 6.06 16.54
CA PRO A 254 16.43 6.72 17.79
C PRO A 254 16.04 8.19 17.59
N ASP A 255 15.12 8.70 18.41
CA ASP A 255 14.69 10.11 18.36
C ASP A 255 15.87 11.10 18.50
N GLY A 256 16.90 10.73 19.26
CA GLY A 256 18.12 11.53 19.45
C GLY A 256 19.05 11.57 18.23
N ASP A 257 18.82 10.75 17.22
CA ASP A 257 19.71 10.56 16.07
C ASP A 257 19.16 11.18 14.78
N LEU A 258 17.93 11.73 14.83
CA LEU A 258 17.28 12.35 13.67
C LEU A 258 18.08 13.49 13.03
N SER A 259 18.91 14.22 13.80
CA SER A 259 19.77 15.27 13.23
C SER A 259 20.79 14.75 12.21
N TRP A 260 21.09 13.44 12.23
CA TRP A 260 21.97 12.78 11.26
C TRP A 260 21.22 12.23 10.05
N ASN A 261 19.89 12.09 10.15
CA ASN A 261 19.07 11.46 9.14
C ASN A 261 18.39 12.51 8.25
N ALA A 262 17.90 12.10 7.07
CA ALA A 262 17.30 12.99 6.08
C ALA A 262 16.29 13.98 6.71
N GLY A 263 16.40 15.27 6.40
CA GLY A 263 15.50 16.33 6.90
C GLY A 263 15.64 16.71 8.38
N GLY A 264 16.38 15.95 9.20
CA GLY A 264 16.76 16.35 10.56
C GLY A 264 15.69 16.22 11.65
N ASN A 265 14.46 15.81 11.32
CA ASN A 265 13.35 15.57 12.24
C ASN A 265 12.41 14.51 11.67
N THR A 266 11.52 13.95 12.51
CA THR A 266 10.64 12.81 12.16
C THR A 266 9.80 13.06 10.92
N VAL A 267 9.10 14.19 10.82
CA VAL A 267 8.21 14.49 9.69
C VAL A 267 9.00 14.71 8.41
N ALA A 268 10.09 15.48 8.47
CA ALA A 268 10.94 15.73 7.30
C ALA A 268 11.62 14.44 6.81
N TRP A 269 12.05 13.59 7.74
CA TRP A 269 12.58 12.26 7.44
C TRP A 269 11.54 11.37 6.76
N ALA A 270 10.32 11.29 7.30
CA ALA A 270 9.23 10.50 6.72
C ALA A 270 8.83 10.98 5.32
N ASN A 271 8.88 12.30 5.08
CA ASN A 271 8.68 12.86 3.75
C ASN A 271 9.83 12.50 2.79
N ALA A 272 11.08 12.56 3.27
CA ALA A 272 12.26 12.24 2.47
C ALA A 272 12.26 10.77 2.02
N VAL A 273 11.92 9.83 2.91
CA VAL A 273 11.78 8.39 2.59
C VAL A 273 10.44 8.05 1.93
N GLN A 274 9.62 9.07 1.63
CA GLN A 274 8.34 8.93 0.95
C GLN A 274 7.28 8.09 1.68
N LEU A 275 7.41 7.86 2.98
CA LEU A 275 6.32 7.30 3.78
C LEU A 275 5.05 8.16 3.65
N ASN A 276 5.25 9.49 3.61
CA ASN A 276 4.18 10.48 3.51
C ASN A 276 3.82 10.90 2.07
N LEU A 277 4.21 10.11 1.07
CA LEU A 277 3.88 10.42 -0.32
C LEU A 277 2.35 10.44 -0.54
N GLY A 278 1.83 11.60 -0.95
CA GLY A 278 0.42 11.78 -1.29
C GLY A 278 -0.52 11.99 -0.10
N VAL A 279 0.01 12.25 1.09
CA VAL A 279 -0.79 12.57 2.29
C VAL A 279 -0.48 13.97 2.83
N THR A 280 -1.43 14.54 3.57
CA THR A 280 -1.25 15.86 4.20
C THR A 280 -0.92 15.67 5.68
N GLN A 281 -0.08 16.56 6.21
CA GLN A 281 0.26 16.56 7.63
C GLN A 281 -0.95 16.89 8.51
N GLY A 282 -1.03 16.27 9.69
CA GLY A 282 -2.09 16.49 10.67
C GLY A 282 -2.77 15.20 11.14
N MET A 283 -4.05 15.30 11.48
CA MET A 283 -4.86 14.14 11.90
C MET A 283 -5.18 13.28 10.69
N MET A 284 -4.84 11.99 10.77
CA MET A 284 -5.00 11.08 9.65
C MET A 284 -6.46 10.74 9.40
N THR A 285 -6.78 10.65 8.12
CA THR A 285 -8.05 10.13 7.61
C THR A 285 -7.89 8.69 7.15
N SER A 286 -9.00 7.96 6.96
CA SER A 286 -8.95 6.59 6.42
C SER A 286 -8.29 6.51 5.03
N THR A 287 -8.45 7.55 4.19
CA THR A 287 -7.79 7.59 2.89
C THR A 287 -6.27 7.81 3.02
N GLU A 288 -5.85 8.65 3.96
CA GLU A 288 -4.43 8.88 4.23
C GLU A 288 -3.79 7.67 4.89
N GLU A 289 -4.47 6.98 5.81
CA GLU A 289 -4.01 5.70 6.37
C GLU A 289 -3.76 4.67 5.27
N THR A 290 -4.74 4.46 4.38
CA THR A 290 -4.57 3.50 3.28
C THR A 290 -3.41 3.88 2.38
N GLN A 291 -3.19 5.17 2.12
CA GLN A 291 -2.05 5.64 1.33
C GLN A 291 -0.71 5.42 2.05
N VAL A 292 -0.64 5.76 3.35
CA VAL A 292 0.57 5.55 4.17
C VAL A 292 0.91 4.07 4.30
N MET A 293 -0.08 3.20 4.54
CA MET A 293 0.16 1.75 4.60
C MET A 293 0.57 1.18 3.24
N SER A 294 0.07 1.72 2.13
CA SER A 294 0.57 1.37 0.80
C SER A 294 2.03 1.77 0.62
N ASN A 295 2.40 3.00 1.01
CA ASN A 295 3.79 3.47 0.94
C ASN A 295 4.71 2.64 1.86
N LEU A 296 4.23 2.29 3.05
CA LEU A 296 4.92 1.46 4.03
C LEU A 296 5.14 0.04 3.49
N ALA A 297 4.15 -0.55 2.82
CA ALA A 297 4.29 -1.86 2.17
C ALA A 297 5.37 -1.82 1.08
N ASP A 298 5.38 -0.76 0.26
CA ASP A 298 6.38 -0.57 -0.78
C ASP A 298 7.79 -0.37 -0.20
N LEU A 299 7.92 0.40 0.89
CA LEU A 299 9.17 0.56 1.66
C LEU A 299 9.66 -0.77 2.25
N TYR A 300 8.76 -1.52 2.88
CA TYR A 300 9.07 -2.86 3.41
C TYR A 300 9.53 -3.82 2.31
N GLN A 301 8.90 -3.75 1.14
CA GLN A 301 9.25 -4.58 -0.02
C GLN A 301 10.53 -4.10 -0.73
N GLY A 302 10.87 -2.81 -0.60
CA GLY A 302 11.98 -2.13 -1.28
C GLY A 302 11.70 -1.75 -2.73
N TYR A 303 10.50 -2.07 -3.25
CA TYR A 303 10.09 -1.71 -4.61
C TYR A 303 8.58 -1.75 -4.79
N SER A 304 8.09 -1.07 -5.83
CA SER A 304 6.70 -1.12 -6.28
C SER A 304 6.63 -1.30 -7.79
N LYS A 305 5.61 -2.00 -8.29
CA LYS A 305 5.41 -2.16 -9.74
C LYS A 305 4.62 -0.98 -10.28
N THR A 306 5.12 -0.35 -11.34
CA THR A 306 4.46 0.79 -11.99
C THR A 306 3.43 0.31 -13.02
N SER A 307 2.60 1.24 -13.50
CA SER A 307 1.53 0.93 -14.47
C SER A 307 2.03 0.42 -15.83
N ASP A 308 3.27 0.72 -16.23
CA ASP A 308 3.86 0.25 -17.48
C ASP A 308 4.58 -1.11 -17.35
N GLY A 309 4.58 -1.68 -16.13
CA GLY A 309 5.20 -2.95 -15.82
C GLY A 309 6.66 -2.87 -15.38
N SER A 310 7.28 -1.69 -15.39
CA SER A 310 8.55 -1.43 -14.72
C SER A 310 8.38 -1.43 -13.19
N TYR A 311 9.49 -1.32 -12.48
CA TYR A 311 9.56 -1.29 -11.03
C TYR A 311 10.22 0.00 -10.59
N ARG A 312 9.62 0.67 -9.61
CA ARG A 312 10.20 1.79 -8.89
C ARG A 312 10.92 1.26 -7.66
N VAL A 313 12.16 1.71 -7.43
CA VAL A 313 12.92 1.38 -6.22
C VAL A 313 12.40 2.21 -5.06
N TRP A 314 12.24 1.59 -3.89
CA TRP A 314 11.97 2.27 -2.61
C TRP A 314 13.15 2.00 -1.69
N PHE A 315 13.83 3.06 -1.29
CA PHE A 315 15.00 2.94 -0.43
C PHE A 315 14.60 2.62 1.01
N GLN A 316 15.21 1.59 1.60
CA GLN A 316 14.97 1.25 3.00
C GLN A 316 15.83 2.14 3.89
N PRO A 317 15.23 2.97 4.77
CA PRO A 317 16.02 3.86 5.59
C PRO A 317 16.81 3.11 6.65
N TYR A 318 17.91 3.72 7.07
CA TYR A 318 18.82 3.22 8.11
C TYR A 318 19.29 4.41 8.96
N ASP A 319 19.84 4.13 10.15
CA ASP A 319 20.42 5.16 10.99
C ASP A 319 21.77 5.64 10.47
N ALA A 320 21.76 6.84 9.87
CA ALA A 320 22.95 7.49 9.33
C ALA A 320 24.04 7.71 10.39
N LYS A 321 23.65 7.92 11.65
CA LYS A 321 24.61 8.15 12.72
C LYS A 321 25.46 6.91 12.96
N VAL A 322 24.84 5.73 13.02
CA VAL A 322 25.57 4.46 13.17
C VAL A 322 26.51 4.24 11.98
N ALA A 323 26.06 4.57 10.77
CA ALA A 323 26.85 4.41 9.55
C ALA A 323 28.04 5.37 9.47
N PHE A 324 27.91 6.62 9.92
CA PHE A 324 28.88 7.68 9.58
C PHE A 324 29.50 8.43 10.76
N ALA A 325 29.02 8.30 11.99
CA ALA A 325 29.53 9.11 13.11
C ALA A 325 31.02 8.88 13.45
N HIS A 326 31.62 7.81 12.94
CA HIS A 326 33.05 7.53 13.07
C HIS A 326 33.91 8.18 11.96
N ASN A 327 33.29 8.71 10.90
CA ASN A 327 33.97 9.43 9.83
C ASN A 327 34.08 10.93 10.21
N PRO A 328 35.28 11.45 10.50
CA PRO A 328 35.45 12.82 10.95
C PRO A 328 35.07 13.87 9.89
N ASN A 329 34.90 13.47 8.63
CA ASN A 329 34.51 14.36 7.54
C ASN A 329 32.98 14.43 7.35
N VAL A 330 32.22 13.50 7.94
CA VAL A 330 30.76 13.45 7.83
C VAL A 330 30.15 13.97 9.13
N THR A 331 29.70 15.22 9.10
CA THR A 331 28.91 15.80 10.20
C THR A 331 27.45 15.39 10.08
N ALA A 332 26.67 15.58 11.15
CA ALA A 332 25.22 15.33 11.13
C ALA A 332 24.51 16.07 9.97
N GLY A 333 24.88 17.34 9.74
CA GLY A 333 24.31 18.13 8.63
C GLY A 333 24.69 17.61 7.25
N VAL A 334 25.92 17.10 7.09
CA VAL A 334 26.37 16.45 5.85
C VAL A 334 25.61 15.15 5.62
N ALA A 335 25.49 14.31 6.65
CA ALA A 335 24.74 13.05 6.56
C ALA A 335 23.26 13.28 6.23
N SER A 336 22.62 14.23 6.90
CA SER A 336 21.22 14.58 6.70
C SER A 336 20.95 15.06 5.27
N ALA A 337 21.74 16.03 4.78
CA ALA A 337 21.58 16.57 3.43
C ALA A 337 21.93 15.53 2.34
N GLY A 338 23.00 14.77 2.55
CA GLY A 338 23.42 13.72 1.64
C GLY A 338 22.39 12.61 1.50
N GLN A 339 21.83 12.13 2.62
CA GLN A 339 20.73 11.15 2.59
C GLN A 339 19.50 11.69 1.87
N GLU A 340 19.05 12.90 2.19
CA GLU A 340 17.87 13.50 1.55
C GLU A 340 18.04 13.60 0.03
N ASN A 341 19.20 14.08 -0.43
CA ASN A 341 19.50 14.18 -1.86
C ASN A 341 19.61 12.82 -2.54
N SER A 342 20.28 11.85 -1.90
CA SER A 342 20.46 10.52 -2.45
C SER A 342 19.16 9.73 -2.53
N ILE A 343 18.30 9.80 -1.51
CA ILE A 343 16.98 9.16 -1.52
C ILE A 343 16.12 9.75 -2.63
N ARG A 344 16.05 11.09 -2.74
CA ARG A 344 15.31 11.76 -3.82
C ARG A 344 15.76 11.32 -5.23
N LEU A 345 17.05 11.06 -5.43
CA LEU A 345 17.58 10.56 -6.70
C LEU A 345 17.26 9.08 -6.90
N ALA A 346 17.44 8.25 -5.86
CA ALA A 346 17.12 6.82 -5.90
C ALA A 346 15.64 6.56 -6.20
N ASP A 347 14.75 7.39 -5.65
CA ASP A 347 13.30 7.32 -5.85
C ASP A 347 12.83 7.56 -7.29
N GLN A 348 13.68 8.18 -8.11
CA GLN A 348 13.45 8.39 -9.54
C GLN A 348 13.96 7.22 -10.38
N ILE A 349 14.70 6.28 -9.79
CA ILE A 349 15.23 5.12 -10.49
C ILE A 349 14.10 4.12 -10.68
N THR A 350 13.89 3.78 -11.95
CA THR A 350 13.03 2.65 -12.32
C THR A 350 13.87 1.58 -12.99
N PHE A 351 13.38 0.35 -12.98
CA PHE A 351 14.02 -0.73 -13.72
C PHE A 351 13.02 -1.72 -14.27
N SER A 352 13.47 -2.49 -15.25
CA SER A 352 12.72 -3.59 -15.84
C SER A 352 13.59 -4.83 -15.88
N VAL A 353 12.95 -5.98 -15.65
CA VAL A 353 13.58 -7.30 -15.78
C VAL A 353 13.35 -7.81 -17.19
N GLN A 354 14.43 -8.03 -17.93
CA GLN A 354 14.41 -8.61 -19.27
C GLN A 354 14.73 -10.11 -19.22
N SER A 355 14.61 -10.78 -20.36
CA SER A 355 15.00 -12.19 -20.48
C SER A 355 16.48 -12.42 -20.13
N ARG A 356 16.79 -13.58 -19.53
CA ARG A 356 18.16 -14.01 -19.17
C ARG A 356 18.85 -13.09 -18.16
N GLU A 357 18.18 -12.74 -17.06
CA GLU A 357 18.81 -12.04 -15.92
C GLU A 357 19.40 -10.67 -16.27
N ARG A 358 18.85 -10.02 -17.31
CA ARG A 358 19.24 -8.67 -17.69
C ARG A 358 18.33 -7.65 -17.02
N LEU A 359 18.92 -6.67 -16.36
CA LEU A 359 18.21 -5.53 -15.79
C LEU A 359 18.44 -4.33 -16.69
N THR A 360 17.39 -3.53 -16.89
CA THR A 360 17.52 -2.21 -17.51
C THR A 360 16.99 -1.18 -16.54
N PHE A 361 17.87 -0.30 -16.09
CA PHE A 361 17.59 0.83 -15.24
C PHE A 361 17.34 2.07 -16.09
N VAL A 362 16.43 2.91 -15.63
CA VAL A 362 16.29 4.31 -16.04
C VAL A 362 16.77 5.13 -14.84
N VAL A 363 17.93 5.76 -14.96
CA VAL A 363 18.50 6.59 -13.91
C VAL A 363 18.37 8.08 -14.26
N PRO A 364 18.22 8.99 -13.27
CA PRO A 364 18.30 10.42 -13.50
C PRO A 364 19.60 10.80 -14.22
N GLY A 365 19.52 11.72 -15.18
CA GLY A 365 20.71 12.26 -15.82
C GLY A 365 21.34 13.34 -14.94
N LEU A 366 22.59 13.13 -14.53
CA LEU A 366 23.40 14.09 -13.79
C LEU A 366 24.54 14.63 -14.66
N SER A 367 24.98 15.86 -14.37
CA SER A 367 26.16 16.41 -15.02
C SER A 367 27.41 15.70 -14.54
N ASP A 368 28.42 15.56 -15.38
CA ASP A 368 29.74 15.07 -14.96
C ASP A 368 30.44 15.97 -13.91
N THR A 369 29.92 17.18 -13.72
CA THR A 369 30.34 18.16 -12.70
C THR A 369 29.34 18.32 -11.56
N ASP A 370 28.30 17.48 -11.49
CA ASP A 370 27.34 17.50 -10.40
C ASP A 370 28.02 17.12 -9.06
N ALA A 371 27.49 17.65 -7.97
CA ALA A 371 27.93 17.28 -6.62
C ALA A 371 27.42 15.90 -6.22
N MET A 372 26.39 15.38 -6.90
CA MET A 372 25.91 14.02 -6.73
C MET A 372 26.47 13.11 -7.82
N GLU A 373 26.64 11.84 -7.48
CA GLU A 373 27.06 10.78 -8.39
C GLU A 373 26.03 9.64 -8.35
N ILE A 374 25.68 9.10 -9.52
CA ILE A 374 24.95 7.84 -9.63
C ILE A 374 25.86 6.84 -10.33
N THR A 375 26.08 5.70 -9.69
CA THR A 375 26.73 4.55 -10.31
C THR A 375 25.74 3.41 -10.48
N ALA A 376 25.91 2.62 -11.55
CA ALA A 376 25.09 1.45 -11.80
C ALA A 376 25.86 0.40 -12.59
N GLY A 377 25.99 -0.81 -12.07
CA GLY A 377 26.73 -1.85 -12.80
C GLY A 377 26.68 -3.25 -12.22
N SER A 378 27.15 -4.22 -12.99
CA SER A 378 27.24 -5.62 -12.57
C SER A 378 28.47 -5.89 -11.72
N LEU A 379 28.48 -5.36 -10.50
CA LEU A 379 29.57 -5.61 -9.56
C LEU A 379 29.60 -7.09 -9.18
N PHE A 380 30.82 -7.62 -9.02
CA PHE A 380 31.11 -9.00 -8.61
C PHE A 380 30.79 -10.09 -9.65
N ASN A 381 30.56 -9.74 -10.92
CA ASN A 381 30.46 -10.75 -11.96
C ASN A 381 31.85 -11.30 -12.32
N ARG A 382 32.06 -12.62 -12.15
CA ARG A 382 33.34 -13.30 -12.41
C ARG A 382 33.84 -13.14 -13.84
N SER A 383 32.95 -12.90 -14.81
CA SER A 383 33.30 -12.72 -16.22
C SER A 383 33.56 -11.25 -16.61
N GLY A 384 33.62 -10.34 -15.63
CA GLY A 384 33.85 -8.92 -15.85
C GLY A 384 32.58 -8.08 -15.79
N ASN A 385 32.73 -6.78 -16.00
CA ASN A 385 31.62 -5.84 -15.98
C ASN A 385 30.81 -5.95 -17.28
N HIS A 386 29.55 -6.38 -17.19
CA HIS A 386 28.62 -6.48 -18.34
C HIS A 386 27.62 -5.32 -18.31
N THR A 387 28.14 -4.11 -18.12
CA THR A 387 27.33 -2.90 -18.07
C THR A 387 27.40 -2.15 -19.38
N GLU A 388 26.25 -1.82 -19.93
CA GLU A 388 26.12 -0.93 -21.08
C GLU A 388 25.24 0.26 -20.69
N PHE A 389 25.54 1.45 -21.20
CA PHE A 389 24.72 2.64 -20.96
C PHE A 389 24.32 3.31 -22.26
N SER A 390 23.23 4.09 -22.19
CA SER A 390 22.73 4.89 -23.30
C SER A 390 22.27 6.26 -22.83
N VAL A 391 22.96 7.29 -23.30
CA VAL A 391 22.66 8.71 -23.01
C VAL A 391 21.70 9.35 -24.03
N ASN A 392 21.21 8.57 -25.01
CA ASN A 392 20.35 9.05 -26.09
C ASN A 392 19.02 8.31 -26.21
N GLY A 393 18.51 7.78 -25.08
CA GLY A 393 17.21 7.10 -25.03
C GLY A 393 17.21 5.73 -25.69
N GLY A 394 18.36 5.03 -25.67
CA GLY A 394 18.49 3.66 -26.18
C GLY A 394 18.87 3.56 -27.65
N ALA A 395 19.10 4.68 -28.35
CA ALA A 395 19.46 4.67 -29.77
C ALA A 395 20.87 4.10 -30.01
N THR A 396 21.82 4.37 -29.12
CA THR A 396 23.14 3.73 -29.10
C THR A 396 23.49 3.27 -27.69
N TRP A 397 24.23 2.16 -27.59
CA TRP A 397 24.70 1.59 -26.33
C TRP A 397 26.22 1.53 -26.33
N THR A 398 26.82 1.95 -25.21
CA THR A 398 28.27 1.94 -24.99
C THR A 398 28.56 1.05 -23.80
N SER A 399 29.54 0.15 -23.91
CA SER A 399 30.01 -0.65 -22.78
C SER A 399 30.78 0.23 -21.79
N ALA A 400 30.44 0.14 -20.51
CA ALA A 400 31.23 0.74 -19.45
C ALA A 400 32.41 -0.17 -19.08
N ASN A 401 33.61 0.41 -18.99
CA ASN A 401 34.84 -0.30 -18.64
C ASN A 401 35.29 -0.01 -17.20
N GLY A 402 34.67 0.96 -16.53
CA GLY A 402 34.94 1.32 -15.14
C GLY A 402 34.55 0.20 -14.18
N PHE A 403 35.13 0.25 -12.97
CA PHE A 403 34.84 -0.72 -11.92
C PHE A 403 33.34 -0.75 -11.57
N TYR A 404 32.72 0.44 -11.46
CA TYR A 404 31.31 0.60 -11.08
C TYR A 404 30.30 0.41 -12.22
N GLY A 405 30.76 0.21 -13.46
CA GLY A 405 29.89 0.23 -14.63
C GLY A 405 29.60 1.65 -15.05
N TYR A 406 28.32 1.99 -15.20
CA TYR A 406 27.92 3.36 -15.46
C TYR A 406 28.33 4.23 -14.25
N ASP A 407 28.90 5.38 -14.56
CA ASP A 407 29.32 6.40 -13.59
C ASP A 407 28.96 7.77 -14.20
N SER A 408 28.08 8.51 -13.53
CA SER A 408 27.58 9.80 -14.02
C SER A 408 28.64 10.90 -14.04
N ARG A 409 29.81 10.69 -13.43
CA ARG A 409 30.91 11.64 -13.35
C ARG A 409 32.09 11.32 -14.25
N ASP A 410 32.23 10.08 -14.68
CA ASP A 410 33.28 9.66 -15.59
C ASP A 410 32.80 9.72 -17.06
N PRO A 411 33.32 10.65 -17.88
CA PRO A 411 32.94 10.74 -19.30
C PRO A 411 33.21 9.48 -20.12
N GLU A 412 34.15 8.62 -19.69
CA GLU A 412 34.42 7.34 -20.35
C GLU A 412 33.37 6.28 -19.99
N ASN A 413 32.65 6.45 -18.88
CA ASN A 413 31.68 5.51 -18.32
C ASN A 413 30.26 6.08 -18.21
N GLY A 414 29.96 7.13 -18.96
CA GLY A 414 28.60 7.64 -19.15
C GLY A 414 28.34 9.04 -18.61
N GLY A 415 29.33 9.64 -17.95
CA GLY A 415 29.30 11.03 -17.56
C GLY A 415 29.12 11.97 -18.75
N ILE A 416 28.22 12.93 -18.58
CA ILE A 416 27.85 13.88 -19.63
C ILE A 416 27.74 15.28 -19.05
N LYS A 417 28.46 16.24 -19.64
CA LYS A 417 28.44 17.63 -19.20
C LYS A 417 27.05 18.27 -19.17
N THR A 418 26.22 17.91 -20.14
CA THR A 418 24.84 18.42 -20.25
C THR A 418 23.89 17.23 -20.34
N PRO A 419 23.40 16.73 -19.19
CA PRO A 419 22.59 15.52 -19.16
C PRO A 419 21.22 15.71 -19.80
N ARG A 420 20.69 14.63 -20.38
CA ARG A 420 19.26 14.52 -20.66
C ARG A 420 18.51 14.20 -19.36
N GLY A 421 17.17 14.26 -19.39
CA GLY A 421 16.35 13.95 -18.21
C GLY A 421 16.63 12.56 -17.62
N SER A 422 17.11 11.59 -18.40
CA SER A 422 17.48 10.26 -17.93
C SER A 422 18.56 9.58 -18.78
N VAL A 423 19.22 8.59 -18.19
CA VAL A 423 20.17 7.66 -18.82
C VAL A 423 19.64 6.23 -18.66
N LEU A 424 19.77 5.40 -19.69
CA LEU A 424 19.45 3.98 -19.59
C LEU A 424 20.71 3.19 -19.28
N VAL A 425 20.65 2.27 -18.31
CA VAL A 425 21.76 1.39 -17.95
C VAL A 425 21.29 -0.05 -18.01
N LYS A 426 22.00 -0.89 -18.76
CA LYS A 426 21.80 -2.34 -18.85
C LYS A 426 22.88 -3.05 -18.07
N THR A 427 22.48 -4.04 -17.28
CA THR A 427 23.41 -4.92 -16.58
C THR A 427 22.98 -6.37 -16.75
N GLN A 428 23.90 -7.30 -16.48
CA GLN A 428 23.61 -8.73 -16.48
C GLN A 428 24.02 -9.38 -15.15
N GLY A 429 23.12 -10.17 -14.57
CA GLY A 429 23.34 -10.86 -13.30
C GLY A 429 23.08 -9.95 -12.10
N HIS A 430 23.91 -10.07 -11.07
CA HIS A 430 23.86 -9.18 -9.90
C HIS A 430 24.23 -7.75 -10.33
N ALA A 431 23.37 -6.79 -10.02
CA ALA A 431 23.62 -5.37 -10.25
C ALA A 431 23.67 -4.60 -8.95
N GLN A 432 24.39 -3.50 -8.93
CA GLN A 432 24.35 -2.53 -7.84
C GLN A 432 24.06 -1.17 -8.43
N VAL A 433 23.25 -0.38 -7.73
CA VAL A 433 23.01 1.03 -8.01
C VAL A 433 23.34 1.79 -6.73
N ALA A 434 24.17 2.83 -6.84
CA ALA A 434 24.54 3.66 -5.71
C ALA A 434 24.37 5.14 -6.02
N VAL A 435 24.07 5.91 -4.98
CA VAL A 435 23.99 7.37 -5.04
C VAL A 435 24.88 7.98 -3.97
N SER A 436 25.87 8.75 -4.42
CA SER A 436 26.90 9.35 -3.58
C SER A 436 26.84 10.87 -3.63
N ASP A 437 27.24 11.51 -2.53
CA ASP A 437 27.58 12.94 -2.49
C ASP A 437 29.10 13.09 -2.57
N ILE A 438 29.55 14.04 -3.38
CA ILE A 438 30.95 14.28 -3.72
C ILE A 438 31.45 15.50 -2.96
N PHE A 439 32.40 15.27 -2.07
CA PHE A 439 33.12 16.32 -1.37
C PHE A 439 34.48 16.55 -2.01
N ALA A 440 35.08 17.71 -1.75
CA ALA A 440 36.39 18.07 -2.32
C ALA A 440 37.52 17.08 -1.95
N THR A 441 37.34 16.26 -0.92
CA THR A 441 38.37 15.35 -0.41
C THR A 441 37.95 13.88 -0.38
N HIS A 442 36.68 13.55 -0.62
CA HIS A 442 36.15 12.19 -0.51
C HIS A 442 34.73 12.10 -1.09
N ASP A 443 34.32 10.89 -1.45
CA ASP A 443 32.97 10.58 -1.90
C ASP A 443 32.27 9.79 -0.80
N THR A 444 31.00 10.11 -0.51
CA THR A 444 30.21 9.38 0.49
C THR A 444 28.95 8.82 -0.15
N THR A 445 28.85 7.50 -0.22
CA THR A 445 27.65 6.81 -0.69
C THR A 445 26.60 6.78 0.42
N PHE A 446 25.44 7.40 0.17
CA PHE A 446 24.32 7.42 1.12
C PHE A 446 23.23 6.41 0.80
N VAL A 447 23.12 5.99 -0.46
CA VAL A 447 22.17 4.96 -0.91
C VAL A 447 22.93 3.94 -1.76
N GLU A 448 22.77 2.65 -1.44
CA GLU A 448 23.36 1.55 -2.21
C GLU A 448 22.39 0.36 -2.26
N VAL A 449 21.83 0.08 -3.44
CA VAL A 449 20.86 -1.00 -3.64
C VAL A 449 21.46 -2.08 -4.54
N GLY A 450 21.52 -3.30 -4.02
CA GLY A 450 21.86 -4.51 -4.78
C GLY A 450 20.62 -5.16 -5.38
N PHE A 451 20.75 -5.67 -6.60
CA PHE A 451 19.69 -6.34 -7.36
C PHE A 451 20.19 -7.72 -7.77
N ALA A 452 19.54 -8.76 -7.27
CA ALA A 452 19.82 -10.14 -7.68
C ALA A 452 18.58 -10.72 -8.40
N PRO A 453 18.69 -11.09 -9.69
CA PRO A 453 17.60 -11.79 -10.35
C PRO A 453 17.36 -13.13 -9.67
N SER A 454 16.09 -13.46 -9.39
CA SER A 454 15.75 -14.74 -8.78
C SER A 454 16.01 -15.89 -9.76
N VAL A 455 16.57 -16.97 -9.25
CA VAL A 455 16.79 -18.24 -9.97
C VAL A 455 15.50 -18.85 -10.55
N ASN A 456 14.33 -18.46 -10.05
CA ASN A 456 13.03 -19.02 -10.44
C ASN A 456 12.32 -18.23 -11.56
N GLY A 457 12.95 -17.19 -12.12
CA GLY A 457 12.46 -16.47 -13.29
C GLY A 457 11.14 -15.72 -13.05
N GLY A 458 11.24 -14.45 -12.65
CA GLY A 458 10.08 -13.54 -12.56
C GLY A 458 10.01 -12.70 -11.29
N THR A 459 10.85 -13.00 -10.30
CA THR A 459 11.07 -12.18 -9.12
C THR A 459 12.53 -11.74 -9.05
N PHE A 460 12.82 -10.66 -8.33
CA PHE A 460 14.18 -10.24 -8.01
C PHE A 460 14.26 -9.99 -6.50
N GLU A 461 15.45 -10.16 -5.94
CA GLU A 461 15.75 -9.83 -4.57
C GLU A 461 16.50 -8.51 -4.55
N LEU A 462 16.03 -7.58 -3.72
CA LEU A 462 16.79 -6.39 -3.38
C LEU A 462 17.57 -6.66 -2.11
N THR A 463 18.85 -6.32 -2.13
CA THR A 463 19.68 -6.32 -0.92
C THR A 463 20.22 -4.92 -0.73
N ASP A 464 19.77 -4.24 0.32
CA ASP A 464 20.41 -2.99 0.76
C ASP A 464 21.77 -3.31 1.40
N ARG A 465 22.74 -2.43 1.15
CA ARG A 465 24.12 -2.53 1.66
C ARG A 465 24.64 -1.23 2.27
N SER A 466 23.84 -0.19 2.44
CA SER A 466 24.32 1.05 3.07
C SER A 466 24.65 0.84 4.56
N GLY A 467 25.87 0.35 4.85
CA GLY A 467 26.53 0.39 6.15
C GLY A 467 25.93 -0.44 7.30
N GLN A 468 24.81 -1.14 7.12
CA GLN A 468 24.19 -2.00 8.14
C GLN A 468 23.82 -3.38 7.56
N PRO A 469 23.85 -4.46 8.36
CA PRO A 469 23.26 -5.73 7.96
C PRO A 469 21.77 -5.53 7.70
N ILE A 470 21.27 -6.18 6.64
CA ILE A 470 19.83 -6.32 6.33
C ILE A 470 19.10 -6.56 7.64
N TRP A 471 18.12 -5.71 7.95
CA TRP A 471 17.23 -5.92 9.08
C TRP A 471 16.41 -7.17 8.79
N THR A 472 16.93 -8.34 9.16
CA THR A 472 16.20 -9.60 9.10
C THR A 472 15.23 -9.54 10.27
N GLY A 473 14.04 -8.98 10.05
CA GLY A 473 13.00 -8.84 11.07
C GLY A 473 12.65 -10.17 11.73
N GLN A 474 13.41 -10.58 12.75
CA GLN A 474 13.11 -11.66 13.69
C GLN A 474 12.45 -11.09 14.94
#